data_AF-Q0UVC4-F1
#
_entry.id   AF-Q0UVC4-F1
#
_cell.length_a   1.000
_cell.length_b   1.000
_cell.length_c   1.000
_cell.angle_alpha   90.00
_cell.angle_beta   90.00
_cell.angle_gamma   90.00
#
_symmetry.space_group_name_H-M   'P 1'
#
loop_
_entity.id
_entity.type
_entity.pdbx_description
1 polymer ?
#
loop_
_entity_poly.entity_id
_entity_poly.type
_entity_poly.pdbx_seq_one_letter_code
_entity_poly.pdbx_strand_id
1 'polypeptide(L)'
;MASGGGNIKVVVRCRPFNGREIDRRAQCIVQMKGDQTILSPPKNVDVKGKAAKAASEGTKTFAFDKSYWSFDKSTFKRGSRARQELELHSSRFSSWEIYNEKVRDLPKPIE
;
A
#
# COMPACT_ATOMS: atom_id res chain seq x y z
N MET A 1 -24.85 -14.06 -15.59
CA MET A 1 -24.59 -14.51 -14.21
C MET A 1 -23.25 -15.23 -14.20
N ALA A 2 -22.16 -14.59 -13.78
CA ALA A 2 -20.87 -15.29 -13.61
C ALA A 2 -20.87 -15.90 -12.19
N SER A 3 -21.02 -17.22 -12.06
CA SER A 3 -20.03 -18.29 -12.26
C SER A 3 -19.13 -18.44 -11.03
N GLY A 4 -19.23 -19.61 -10.38
CA GLY A 4 -18.59 -19.93 -9.11
C GLY A 4 -17.06 -20.03 -9.17
N GLY A 5 -16.45 -19.93 -7.98
CA GLY A 5 -15.03 -20.20 -7.76
C GLY A 5 -14.47 -19.48 -6.52
N GLY A 6 -14.35 -20.19 -5.40
CA GLY A 6 -13.50 -19.85 -4.25
C GLY A 6 -13.87 -18.61 -3.43
N ASN A 7 -14.06 -18.78 -2.11
CA ASN A 7 -14.32 -17.70 -1.15
C ASN A 7 -13.04 -16.87 -0.84
N ILE A 8 -12.19 -16.64 -1.83
CA ILE A 8 -10.92 -15.92 -1.69
C ILE A 8 -11.20 -14.43 -1.85
N LYS A 9 -10.68 -13.63 -0.91
CA LYS A 9 -10.76 -12.17 -0.95
C LYS A 9 -9.36 -11.58 -0.98
N VAL A 10 -9.09 -10.77 -1.99
CA VAL A 10 -7.80 -10.09 -2.16
C VAL A 10 -7.96 -8.65 -1.73
N VAL A 11 -7.13 -8.26 -0.75
CA VAL A 11 -7.19 -6.93 -0.14
C VAL A 11 -5.80 -6.32 -0.11
N VAL A 12 -5.71 -5.07 -0.50
CA VAL A 12 -4.45 -4.32 -0.56
C VAL A 12 -4.49 -3.09 0.34
N ARG A 13 -3.35 -2.75 0.95
CA ARG A 13 -3.19 -1.56 1.78
C ARG A 13 -1.94 -0.79 1.36
N CYS A 14 -2.08 0.52 1.19
CA CYS A 14 -0.94 1.42 1.06
C CYS A 14 -0.53 1.94 2.44
N ARG A 15 0.67 1.58 2.90
CA ARG A 15 1.25 2.07 4.16
C ARG A 15 1.80 3.50 4.00
N PRO A 16 1.84 4.30 5.08
CA PRO A 16 2.62 5.54 5.10
C PRO A 16 4.11 5.30 4.84
N PHE A 17 4.82 6.37 4.50
CA PHE A 17 6.29 6.33 4.45
C PHE A 17 6.91 6.08 5.81
N ASN A 18 7.98 5.28 5.81
CA ASN A 18 8.88 5.11 6.94
C ASN A 18 9.84 6.31 7.03
N GLY A 19 10.45 6.56 8.20
CA GLY A 19 11.37 7.68 8.43
C GLY A 19 12.43 7.81 7.35
N ARG A 20 13.09 6.69 6.97
CA ARG A 20 14.08 6.66 5.90
C ARG A 20 13.57 7.14 4.53
N GLU A 21 12.30 6.90 4.23
CA GLU A 21 11.67 7.32 2.97
C GLU A 21 11.34 8.82 3.00
N ILE A 22 10.95 9.33 4.17
CA ILE A 22 10.71 10.76 4.42
C ILE A 22 12.03 11.53 4.33
N ASP A 23 13.09 11.05 4.99
CA ASP A 23 14.41 11.68 5.00
C ASP A 23 15.00 11.82 3.59
N ARG A 24 14.73 10.82 2.74
CA ARG A 24 15.18 10.79 1.34
C ARG A 24 14.22 11.48 0.36
N ARG A 25 13.14 12.08 0.85
CA ARG A 25 12.08 12.72 0.04
C ARG A 25 11.56 11.80 -1.06
N ALA A 26 11.32 10.54 -0.71
CA ALA A 26 10.83 9.54 -1.65
C ALA A 26 9.49 9.96 -2.27
N GLN A 27 9.34 9.73 -3.58
CA GLN A 27 8.11 10.05 -4.29
C GLN A 27 7.06 8.95 -4.04
N CYS A 28 5.85 9.35 -3.63
CA CYS A 28 4.73 8.42 -3.59
C CYS A 28 4.22 8.20 -5.02
N ILE A 29 4.24 6.94 -5.45
CA ILE A 29 3.83 6.53 -6.80
C ILE A 29 2.53 5.73 -6.82
N VAL A 30 1.95 5.50 -5.65
CA VAL A 30 0.71 4.74 -5.48
C VAL A 30 -0.44 5.71 -5.29
N GLN A 31 -1.55 5.47 -5.97
CA GLN A 31 -2.83 6.14 -5.74
C GLN A 31 -3.91 5.09 -5.59
N MET A 32 -4.84 5.28 -4.66
CA MET A 32 -5.96 4.36 -4.45
C MET A 32 -7.27 5.10 -4.64
N LYS A 33 -8.19 4.51 -5.41
CA LYS A 33 -9.53 5.06 -5.67
C LYS A 33 -10.55 3.93 -5.57
N GLY A 34 -11.34 3.95 -4.50
CA GLY A 34 -12.31 2.88 -4.24
C GLY A 34 -11.62 1.54 -4.03
N ASP A 35 -11.93 0.57 -4.89
CA ASP A 35 -11.37 -0.78 -4.96
C ASP A 35 -10.15 -0.89 -5.89
N GLN A 36 -9.78 0.21 -6.56
CA GLN A 36 -8.65 0.25 -7.48
C GLN A 36 -7.38 0.78 -6.84
N THR A 37 -6.25 0.21 -7.25
CA THR A 37 -4.90 0.67 -6.95
C THR A 37 -4.21 1.03 -8.26
N ILE A 38 -3.74 2.26 -8.33
CA ILE A 38 -3.10 2.86 -9.49
C ILE A 38 -1.63 3.08 -9.15
N LEU A 39 -0.74 2.51 -9.97
CA LEU A 39 0.71 2.68 -9.88
C LEU A 39 1.17 3.56 -11.03
N SER A 40 1.71 4.73 -10.69
CA SER A 40 2.31 5.65 -11.66
C SER A 40 3.83 5.44 -11.71
N PRO A 41 4.48 5.55 -12.87
CA PRO A 41 5.92 5.52 -12.92
C PRO A 41 6.54 6.73 -12.19
N PRO A 42 7.70 6.57 -11.51
CA PRO A 42 8.41 7.68 -10.91
C PRO A 42 8.91 8.66 -12.00
N LYS A 43 8.84 9.97 -11.73
CA LYS A 43 9.09 11.01 -12.75
C LYS A 43 10.58 11.29 -12.99
N ASN A 44 11.44 10.98 -12.01
CA ASN A 44 12.86 11.37 -11.98
C ASN A 44 13.79 10.16 -11.86
N VAL A 45 13.63 9.14 -12.69
CA VAL A 45 14.62 8.04 -12.72
C VAL A 45 15.43 8.13 -13.99
N ASP A 46 16.71 8.44 -13.84
CA ASP A 46 17.73 8.31 -14.89
C ASP A 46 17.64 6.89 -15.48
N VAL A 47 17.46 6.85 -16.79
CA VAL A 47 17.06 5.69 -17.59
C VAL A 47 18.15 4.62 -17.61
N LYS A 48 18.31 3.86 -16.51
CA LYS A 48 19.09 2.62 -16.50
C LYS A 48 18.51 1.60 -15.53
N GLY A 49 18.07 0.46 -16.07
CA GLY A 49 17.58 -0.70 -15.31
C GLY A 49 16.06 -0.91 -15.36
N LYS A 50 15.54 -1.80 -14.51
CA LYS A 50 14.12 -2.23 -14.51
C LYS A 50 13.10 -1.09 -14.39
N ALA A 51 13.49 0.04 -13.80
CA ALA A 51 12.67 1.24 -13.68
C ALA A 51 12.36 1.91 -15.05
N ALA A 52 13.26 1.81 -16.02
CA ALA A 52 13.04 2.33 -17.37
C ALA A 52 11.91 1.58 -18.11
N LYS A 53 11.76 0.28 -17.86
CA LYS A 53 10.67 -0.52 -18.44
C LYS A 53 9.32 -0.12 -17.87
N ALA A 54 9.25 0.14 -16.56
CA ALA A 54 8.04 0.63 -15.90
C ALA A 54 7.67 2.06 -16.33
N ALA A 55 8.66 2.91 -16.61
CA ALA A 55 8.43 4.25 -17.16
C ALA A 55 7.82 4.21 -18.58
N SER A 56 8.21 3.22 -19.39
CA SER A 56 7.67 3.02 -20.75
C SER A 56 6.25 2.41 -20.76
N GLU A 57 5.93 1.53 -19.80
CA GLU A 57 4.60 0.90 -19.67
C GLU A 57 3.50 1.85 -19.16
N GLY A 58 3.85 3.03 -18.66
CA GLY A 58 2.89 4.02 -18.18
C GLY A 58 2.19 3.64 -16.87
N THR A 59 1.05 4.28 -16.61
CA THR A 59 0.25 4.07 -15.39
C THR A 59 -0.44 2.70 -15.44
N LYS A 60 -0.28 1.90 -14.38
CA LYS A 60 -0.94 0.59 -14.24
C LYS A 60 -2.06 0.64 -13.21
N THR A 61 -3.23 0.13 -13.58
CA THR A 61 -4.40 0.08 -12.71
C THR A 61 -4.76 -1.37 -12.39
N PHE A 62 -4.92 -1.66 -11.10
CA PHE A 62 -5.31 -2.96 -10.58
C PHE A 62 -6.61 -2.84 -9.79
N ALA A 63 -7.50 -3.82 -9.91
CA ALA A 63 -8.74 -3.91 -9.15
C ALA A 63 -8.67 -5.08 -8.17
N PHE A 64 -9.16 -4.86 -6.95
CA PHE A 64 -9.16 -5.83 -5.85
C PHE A 64 -10.54 -5.89 -5.19
N ASP A 65 -10.78 -6.82 -4.28
CA ASP A 65 -12.03 -6.80 -3.50
C ASP A 65 -12.09 -5.57 -2.58
N LYS A 66 -10.95 -5.19 -1.99
CA LYS A 66 -10.82 -3.97 -1.18
C LYS A 66 -9.42 -3.36 -1.31
N SER A 67 -9.37 -2.02 -1.28
CA SER A 67 -8.14 -1.24 -1.39
C SER A 67 -8.13 -0.14 -0.32
N TYR A 68 -7.14 -0.16 0.58
CA TYR A 68 -7.07 0.74 1.74
C TYR A 68 -5.93 1.74 1.65
N TRP A 69 -6.28 3.03 1.64
CA TRP A 69 -5.33 4.12 1.72
C TRP A 69 -5.08 4.52 3.18
N SER A 70 -3.90 4.19 3.72
CA SER A 70 -3.47 4.65 5.05
C SER A 70 -2.42 5.77 4.99
N PHE A 71 -2.00 6.17 3.79
CA PHE A 71 -0.87 7.07 3.58
C PHE A 71 -1.16 8.51 4.04
N ASP A 72 -2.37 9.02 3.80
CA ASP A 72 -2.78 10.34 4.28
C ASP A 72 -4.14 10.29 5.00
N LYS A 73 -4.12 10.61 6.30
CA LYS A 73 -5.29 10.62 7.19
C LYS A 73 -6.24 11.79 6.91
N SER A 74 -5.80 12.77 6.12
CA SER A 74 -6.57 13.97 5.78
C SER A 74 -7.68 13.71 4.75
N THR A 75 -7.55 12.63 3.98
CA THR A 75 -8.43 12.32 2.83
C THR A 75 -9.85 11.91 3.21
N PHE A 76 -10.16 11.80 4.50
CA PHE A 76 -11.43 11.27 4.97
C PHE A 76 -12.26 12.26 5.79
N LYS A 77 -13.54 12.44 5.39
CA LYS A 77 -14.53 13.23 6.14
C LYS A 77 -14.71 12.67 7.55
N ARG A 78 -14.46 13.48 8.58
CA ARG A 78 -14.66 13.10 9.99
C ARG A 78 -16.02 12.39 10.17
N GLY A 79 -16.01 11.18 10.72
CA GLY A 79 -17.22 10.46 11.14
C GLY A 79 -17.85 9.45 10.17
N SER A 80 -17.42 9.33 8.90
CA SER A 80 -18.00 8.30 8.02
C SER A 80 -17.54 6.87 8.33
N ARG A 81 -18.41 5.90 8.07
CA ARG A 81 -18.24 4.46 8.31
C ARG A 81 -16.94 3.88 7.73
N ALA A 82 -16.52 4.38 6.57
CA ALA A 82 -15.27 3.99 5.93
C ALA A 82 -14.00 4.39 6.72
N ARG A 83 -14.03 5.41 7.60
CA ARG A 83 -12.91 5.71 8.51
C ARG A 83 -12.91 4.81 9.70
N GLN A 84 -14.08 4.44 10.21
CA GLN A 84 -14.15 3.47 11.29
C GLN A 84 -13.59 2.11 10.82
N GLU A 85 -13.94 1.69 9.60
CA GLU A 85 -13.39 0.48 8.98
C GLU A 85 -11.89 0.61 8.66
N LEU A 86 -11.44 1.76 8.14
CA LEU A 86 -10.02 2.05 7.95
C LEU A 86 -9.24 2.18 9.25
N GLU A 87 -9.84 2.65 10.35
CA GLU A 87 -9.20 2.84 11.65
C GLU A 87 -9.09 1.51 12.39
N LEU A 88 -10.12 0.68 12.32
CA LEU A 88 -10.06 -0.72 12.73
C LEU A 88 -9.00 -1.49 11.94
N HIS A 89 -8.98 -1.35 10.62
CA HIS A 89 -7.96 -1.99 9.80
C HIS A 89 -6.57 -1.39 10.02
N SER A 90 -6.43 -0.08 10.08
CA SER A 90 -5.15 0.60 10.33
C SER A 90 -4.60 0.25 11.71
N SER A 91 -5.44 0.12 12.73
CA SER A 91 -5.04 -0.35 14.07
C SER A 91 -4.57 -1.80 14.03
N ARG A 92 -5.37 -2.71 13.43
CA ARG A 92 -4.98 -4.12 13.25
C ARG A 92 -3.67 -4.26 12.47
N PHE A 93 -3.52 -3.51 11.38
CA PHE A 93 -2.33 -3.57 10.54
C PHE A 93 -1.13 -2.83 11.15
N SER A 94 -1.34 -1.75 11.89
CA SER A 94 -0.26 -1.06 12.63
C SER A 94 0.30 -1.95 13.72
N SER A 95 -0.56 -2.66 14.46
CA SER A 95 -0.11 -3.64 15.46
C SER A 95 0.72 -4.77 14.81
N TRP A 96 0.31 -5.25 13.63
CA TRP A 96 1.04 -6.25 12.86
C TRP A 96 2.36 -5.72 12.27
N GLU A 97 2.39 -4.47 11.84
CA GLU A 97 3.57 -3.80 11.28
C GLU A 97 4.62 -3.55 12.37
N ILE A 98 4.18 -3.06 13.54
CA ILE A 98 5.03 -2.92 14.75
C ILE A 98 5.56 -4.29 15.19
N TYR A 99 4.72 -5.33 15.16
CA TYR A 99 5.17 -6.70 15.45
C TYR A 99 6.27 -7.14 14.48
N ASN A 100 6.06 -6.99 13.17
CA ASN A 100 7.07 -7.37 12.19
C ASN A 100 8.36 -6.54 12.26
N GLU A 101 8.26 -5.25 12.56
CA GLU A 101 9.44 -4.39 12.75
C GLU A 101 10.26 -4.87 13.96
N LYS A 102 9.60 -5.13 15.09
CA LYS A 102 10.26 -5.71 16.27
C LYS A 102 10.85 -7.10 16.02
N VAL A 103 10.18 -7.93 15.22
CA VAL A 103 10.63 -9.30 14.92
C VAL A 103 11.78 -9.30 13.90
N ARG A 104 11.89 -8.31 13.01
CA ARG A 104 13.03 -8.19 12.09
C ARG A 104 14.35 -7.93 12.80
N ASP A 105 14.31 -7.22 13.92
CA ASP A 105 15.50 -6.86 14.71
C ASP A 105 15.86 -7.92 15.76
N LEU A 106 15.08 -9.00 15.88
CA LEU A 106 15.46 -10.14 16.72
C LEU A 106 16.56 -10.97 16.03
N PRO A 107 17.57 -11.44 16.77
CA PRO A 107 18.53 -12.38 16.24
C PRO A 107 17.79 -13.62 15.75
N LYS A 108 18.05 -14.02 14.50
CA LYS A 108 17.49 -15.26 13.94
C LYS A 108 17.91 -16.43 14.83
N PRO A 109 17.03 -17.43 15.07
CA PRO A 109 17.39 -18.61 15.85
C PRO A 109 18.67 -19.22 15.28
N ILE A 110 19.61 -19.52 16.17
CA ILE A 110 20.80 -20.30 15.83
C ILE A 110 20.31 -21.74 15.67
N GLU A 111 20.46 -22.30 14.47
CA GLU A 111 20.14 -23.70 14.14
C GLU A 111 21.09 -24.67 14.85
#